data_AF-A0A963RCX9-F1
#
_entry.id   AF-A0A963RCX9-F1
#
_cell.length_a   1.000
_cell.length_b   1.000
_cell.length_c   1.000
_cell.angle_alpha   90.00
_cell.angle_beta   90.00
_cell.angle_gamma   90.00
#
_symmetry.space_group_name_H-M   'P 1'
#
loop_
_entity.id
_entity.type
_entity.pdbx_description
1 polymer ?
#
loop_
_entity_poly.entity_id
_entity_poly.type
_entity_poly.pdbx_seq_one_letter_code
_entity_poly.pdbx_strand_id
1 'polypeptide(L)'
;MHTILQQIPDRILANATGALTQANTHAVYFDPGNEHWEQMGVLHAALAGELFLKAIIAKEHPLLIFRDLYHLDQPQNVDISLDEIIENGRTYNFEHLPRLLWVTTGERIADPNSFEKLRKARNSIQHFCLPDGVDLRALSLEFLYNNIDPLIQKHFGIYSIEYHEDHGVSYDYVVQCLIGHGLKFSVPPDFHVTEIDVETELATASKSYQKWFASKTR
;
A
#
# COMPACT_ATOMS: atom_id res chain seq x y z
N MET A 1 24.98 -14.67 -3.03
CA MET A 1 23.51 -14.70 -2.85
C MET A 1 22.91 -15.32 -4.10
N HIS A 2 22.15 -16.40 -3.98
CA HIS A 2 21.55 -17.12 -5.11
C HIS A 2 20.64 -16.18 -5.91
N THR A 3 20.64 -16.27 -7.24
CA THR A 3 19.87 -15.40 -8.17
C THR A 3 18.39 -15.36 -7.82
N ILE A 4 17.85 -16.45 -7.26
CA ILE A 4 16.45 -16.55 -6.88
C ILE A 4 16.07 -15.63 -5.71
N LEU A 5 16.99 -15.46 -4.75
CA LEU A 5 16.78 -14.57 -3.61
C LEU A 5 16.79 -13.11 -4.05
N GLN A 6 17.64 -12.78 -5.03
CA GLN A 6 17.71 -11.43 -5.61
C GLN A 6 16.41 -11.01 -6.29
N GLN A 7 15.60 -11.94 -6.78
CA GLN A 7 14.32 -11.65 -7.42
C GLN A 7 13.14 -11.52 -6.45
N ILE A 8 13.31 -11.90 -5.17
CA ILE A 8 12.22 -11.85 -4.18
C ILE A 8 11.63 -10.44 -4.04
N PRO A 9 12.42 -9.36 -3.88
CA PRO A 9 11.87 -8.02 -3.72
C PRO A 9 10.99 -7.61 -4.91
N ASP A 10 11.45 -7.85 -6.14
CA ASP A 10 10.73 -7.47 -7.37
C ASP A 10 9.45 -8.28 -7.55
N ARG A 11 9.47 -9.57 -7.21
CA ARG A 11 8.27 -10.43 -7.24
C ARG A 11 7.22 -9.98 -6.22
N ILE A 12 7.65 -9.60 -5.02
CA ILE A 12 6.75 -9.06 -4.00
C ILE A 12 6.19 -7.72 -4.47
N LEU A 13 7.04 -6.85 -5.04
CA LEU A 13 6.65 -5.55 -5.58
C LEU A 13 5.56 -5.68 -6.65
N ALA A 14 5.71 -6.58 -7.61
CA ALA A 14 4.72 -6.80 -8.67
C ALA A 14 3.34 -7.23 -8.11
N ASN A 15 3.32 -8.08 -7.08
CA ASN A 15 2.08 -8.45 -6.40
C ASN A 15 1.52 -7.29 -5.56
N ALA A 16 2.39 -6.49 -4.93
CA ALA A 16 2.00 -5.32 -4.16
C ALA A 16 1.29 -4.27 -5.04
N THR A 17 1.79 -4.04 -6.26
CA THR A 17 1.14 -3.13 -7.22
C THR A 17 -0.22 -3.64 -7.69
N GLY A 18 -0.38 -4.96 -7.84
CA GLY A 18 -1.68 -5.56 -8.10
C GLY A 18 -2.66 -5.32 -6.95
N ALA A 19 -2.25 -5.56 -5.71
CA ALA A 19 -3.07 -5.29 -4.53
C ALA A 19 -3.39 -3.80 -4.37
N LEU A 20 -2.46 -2.89 -4.69
CA LEU A 20 -2.68 -1.45 -4.68
C LEU A 20 -3.75 -1.03 -5.68
N THR A 21 -3.68 -1.57 -6.90
CA THR A 21 -4.64 -1.31 -7.98
C THR A 21 -6.06 -1.64 -7.52
N GLN A 22 -6.23 -2.81 -6.89
CA GLN A 22 -7.50 -3.24 -6.34
C GLN A 22 -7.95 -2.36 -5.16
N ALA A 23 -7.03 -2.02 -4.25
CA ALA A 23 -7.32 -1.22 -3.07
C ALA A 23 -7.80 0.20 -3.45
N ASN A 24 -7.09 0.88 -4.35
CA ASN A 24 -7.50 2.18 -4.89
C ASN A 24 -8.85 2.06 -5.60
N THR A 25 -9.06 1.01 -6.39
CA THR A 25 -10.31 0.85 -7.14
C THR A 25 -11.50 0.73 -6.19
N HIS A 26 -11.42 -0.13 -5.18
CA HIS A 26 -12.47 -0.29 -4.19
C HIS A 26 -12.70 0.97 -3.33
N ALA A 27 -11.65 1.75 -3.08
CA ALA A 27 -11.76 2.96 -2.27
C ALA A 27 -12.31 4.16 -3.06
N VAL A 28 -11.99 4.28 -4.34
CA VAL A 28 -12.37 5.42 -5.20
C VAL A 28 -13.68 5.20 -5.91
N TYR A 29 -13.90 4.01 -6.48
CA TYR A 29 -15.10 3.70 -7.24
C TYR A 29 -16.14 3.02 -6.34
N PHE A 30 -17.41 3.20 -6.70
CA PHE A 30 -18.53 2.64 -5.97
C PHE A 30 -19.24 1.60 -6.83
N ASP A 31 -19.35 0.37 -6.34
CA ASP A 31 -20.14 -0.69 -6.95
C ASP A 31 -21.31 -1.06 -6.01
N PRO A 32 -22.52 -0.48 -6.20
CA PRO A 32 -23.67 -0.79 -5.36
C PRO A 32 -24.16 -2.23 -5.50
N GLY A 33 -23.73 -2.97 -6.53
CA GLY A 33 -24.09 -4.36 -6.75
C GLY A 33 -23.26 -5.33 -5.91
N ASN A 34 -22.18 -4.88 -5.28
CA ASN A 34 -21.22 -5.73 -4.58
C ASN A 34 -21.22 -5.45 -3.07
N GLU A 35 -21.92 -6.29 -2.31
CA GLU A 35 -22.12 -6.16 -0.86
C GLU A 35 -20.81 -6.07 -0.04
N HIS A 36 -19.71 -6.61 -0.55
CA HIS A 36 -18.42 -6.68 0.15
C HIS A 36 -17.36 -5.73 -0.41
N TRP A 37 -17.75 -4.79 -1.27
CA TRP A 37 -16.83 -3.90 -1.99
C TRP A 37 -15.88 -3.14 -1.06
N GLU A 38 -16.43 -2.43 -0.07
CA GLU A 38 -15.63 -1.59 0.83
C GLU A 38 -14.76 -2.41 1.78
N GLN A 39 -15.26 -3.57 2.19
CA GLN A 39 -14.55 -4.56 3.00
C GLN A 39 -13.32 -5.05 2.23
N MET A 40 -13.51 -5.42 0.96
CA MET A 40 -12.40 -5.82 0.08
C MET A 40 -11.42 -4.68 -0.13
N GLY A 41 -11.86 -3.42 -0.15
CA GLY A 41 -10.99 -2.24 -0.13
C GLY A 41 -10.01 -2.25 1.05
N VAL A 42 -10.51 -2.48 2.27
CA VAL A 42 -9.66 -2.56 3.47
C VAL A 42 -8.71 -3.76 3.42
N LEU A 43 -9.19 -4.92 2.95
CA LEU A 43 -8.36 -6.13 2.85
C LEU A 43 -7.24 -5.96 1.82
N HIS A 44 -7.54 -5.39 0.65
CA HIS A 44 -6.57 -5.10 -0.39
C HIS A 44 -5.59 -4.00 0.02
N ALA A 45 -6.05 -2.96 0.72
CA ALA A 45 -5.17 -1.93 1.26
C ALA A 45 -4.17 -2.54 2.26
N ALA A 46 -4.64 -3.40 3.17
CA ALA A 46 -3.77 -4.09 4.11
C ALA A 46 -2.78 -5.03 3.40
N LEU A 47 -3.23 -5.77 2.39
CA LEU A 47 -2.37 -6.65 1.59
C LEU A 47 -1.30 -5.85 0.83
N ALA A 48 -1.68 -4.75 0.18
CA ALA A 48 -0.76 -3.85 -0.50
C ALA A 48 0.31 -3.32 0.46
N GLY A 49 -0.12 -2.83 1.63
CA GLY A 49 0.80 -2.37 2.67
C GLY A 49 1.73 -3.48 3.18
N GLU A 50 1.21 -4.68 3.40
CA GLU A 50 2.02 -5.83 3.81
C GLU A 50 3.10 -6.17 2.79
N LEU A 51 2.73 -6.24 1.52
CA LEU A 51 3.65 -6.60 0.44
C LEU A 51 4.65 -5.48 0.15
N PHE A 52 4.25 -4.20 0.11
CA PHE A 52 5.20 -3.10 -0.10
C PHE A 52 6.22 -3.00 1.03
N LEU A 53 5.79 -3.09 2.29
CA LEU A 53 6.72 -3.09 3.41
C LEU A 53 7.70 -4.27 3.31
N LYS A 54 7.22 -5.47 2.96
CA LYS A 54 8.08 -6.63 2.71
C LYS A 54 9.02 -6.42 1.53
N ALA A 55 8.58 -5.82 0.44
CA ALA A 55 9.43 -5.52 -0.72
C ALA A 55 10.57 -4.56 -0.34
N ILE A 56 10.25 -3.50 0.42
CA ILE A 56 11.26 -2.54 0.92
C ILE A 56 12.27 -3.25 1.82
N ILE A 57 11.81 -4.04 2.79
CA ILE A 57 12.69 -4.79 3.70
C ILE A 57 13.54 -5.81 2.92
N ALA A 58 12.96 -6.48 1.94
CA ALA A 58 13.66 -7.48 1.13
C ALA A 58 14.73 -6.86 0.22
N LYS A 59 14.61 -5.58 -0.17
CA LYS A 59 15.67 -4.86 -0.88
C LYS A 59 16.95 -4.71 -0.05
N GLU A 60 16.82 -4.56 1.27
CA GLU A 60 17.99 -4.55 2.16
C GLU A 60 18.62 -5.94 2.23
N HIS A 61 17.79 -6.97 2.49
CA HIS A 61 18.21 -8.36 2.36
C HIS A 61 16.98 -9.29 2.26
N PRO A 62 16.87 -10.15 1.23
CA PRO A 62 15.66 -10.95 0.96
C PRO A 62 15.18 -11.83 2.11
N LEU A 63 16.11 -12.35 2.91
CA LEU A 63 15.76 -13.23 4.04
C LEU A 63 15.18 -12.50 5.26
N LEU A 64 15.26 -11.16 5.34
CA LEU A 64 14.80 -10.41 6.52
C LEU A 64 13.28 -10.43 6.71
N ILE A 65 12.52 -10.76 5.65
CA ILE A 65 11.07 -10.89 5.74
C ILE A 65 10.62 -12.19 6.41
N PHE A 66 11.53 -13.14 6.64
CA PHE A 66 11.24 -14.43 7.26
C PHE A 66 11.51 -14.39 8.77
N ARG A 67 10.60 -15.00 9.53
CA ARG A 67 10.64 -15.05 11.00
C ARG A 67 11.52 -16.15 11.55
N ASP A 68 11.62 -17.26 10.83
CA ASP A 68 12.25 -18.48 11.32
C ASP A 68 13.21 -19.03 10.27
N LEU A 69 14.40 -18.45 10.24
CA LEU A 69 15.46 -18.84 9.31
C LEU A 69 16.05 -20.21 9.66
N TYR A 70 15.92 -20.66 10.91
CA TYR A 70 16.48 -21.94 11.35
C TYR A 70 15.76 -23.14 10.74
N HIS A 71 14.47 -23.00 10.40
CA HIS A 71 13.75 -24.01 9.62
C HIS A 71 14.14 -24.06 8.14
N LEU A 72 14.84 -23.04 7.64
CA LEU A 72 15.39 -23.01 6.29
C LEU A 72 16.82 -23.56 6.22
N ASP A 73 17.45 -23.80 7.38
CA ASP A 73 18.81 -24.33 7.49
C ASP A 73 18.75 -25.87 7.62
N GLN A 74 19.02 -26.57 6.52
CA GLN A 74 19.22 -28.02 6.54
C GLN A 74 20.73 -28.32 6.57
N PRO A 75 21.24 -29.02 7.60
CA PRO A 75 22.69 -29.25 7.77
C PRO A 75 23.38 -29.98 6.60
N GLN A 76 22.60 -30.61 5.71
CA GLN A 76 23.10 -31.35 4.55
C GLN A 76 23.12 -30.51 3.27
N ASN A 77 22.45 -29.35 3.25
CA ASN A 77 22.41 -28.46 2.10
C ASN A 77 23.41 -27.31 2.29
N VAL A 78 24.31 -27.14 1.32
CA VAL A 78 25.29 -26.04 1.31
C VAL A 78 24.62 -24.70 1.01
N ASP A 79 23.48 -24.73 0.32
CA ASP A 79 22.69 -23.57 -0.09
C ASP A 79 21.20 -23.77 0.20
N ILE A 80 20.51 -22.69 0.58
CA ILE A 80 19.04 -22.68 0.74
C ILE A 80 18.39 -22.78 -0.64
N SER A 81 17.57 -23.81 -0.85
CA SER A 81 16.80 -23.98 -2.09
C SER A 81 15.51 -23.13 -2.08
N LEU A 82 15.00 -22.79 -3.27
CA LEU A 82 13.71 -22.09 -3.36
C LEU A 82 12.56 -22.98 -2.87
N ASP A 83 12.60 -24.28 -3.16
CA ASP A 83 11.54 -25.21 -2.76
C ASP A 83 11.42 -25.26 -1.23
N GLU A 84 12.54 -25.27 -0.50
CA GLU A 84 12.54 -25.16 0.97
C GLU A 84 11.93 -23.85 1.47
N ILE A 85 12.23 -22.72 0.82
CA ILE A 85 11.64 -21.43 1.17
C ILE A 85 10.13 -21.43 0.91
N ILE A 86 9.67 -22.05 -0.17
CA ILE A 86 8.24 -22.16 -0.51
C ILE A 86 7.52 -23.03 0.52
N GLU A 87 8.10 -24.18 0.89
CA GLU A 87 7.46 -25.13 1.80
C GLU A 87 7.50 -24.69 3.26
N ASN A 88 8.62 -24.13 3.71
CA ASN A 88 8.89 -23.89 5.13
C ASN A 88 8.97 -22.41 5.50
N GLY A 89 9.03 -21.51 4.50
CA GLY A 89 9.19 -20.08 4.72
C GLY A 89 7.99 -19.48 5.44
N ARG A 90 8.23 -18.94 6.64
CA ARG A 90 7.23 -18.18 7.40
C ARG A 90 7.63 -16.72 7.45
N THR A 91 6.80 -15.83 6.90
CA THR A 91 7.08 -14.39 6.88
C THR A 91 6.47 -13.66 8.07
N TYR A 92 6.97 -12.46 8.36
CA TYR A 92 6.36 -11.59 9.36
C TYR A 92 4.94 -11.19 8.96
N ASN A 93 4.03 -11.18 9.94
CA ASN A 93 2.67 -10.67 9.76
C ASN A 93 2.68 -9.14 9.67
N PHE A 94 1.60 -8.59 9.10
CA PHE A 94 1.38 -7.16 8.88
C PHE A 94 1.70 -6.28 10.11
N GLU A 95 1.26 -6.67 11.31
CA GLU A 95 1.46 -5.92 12.56
C GLU A 95 2.93 -5.74 12.96
N HIS A 96 3.83 -6.60 12.49
CA HIS A 96 5.25 -6.56 12.82
C HIS A 96 6.07 -5.73 11.82
N LEU A 97 5.53 -5.49 10.62
CA LEU A 97 6.26 -4.87 9.52
C LEU A 97 6.70 -3.43 9.77
N PRO A 98 5.94 -2.55 10.45
CA PRO A 98 6.44 -1.21 10.76
C PRO A 98 7.71 -1.21 11.61
N ARG A 99 7.82 -2.14 12.56
CA ARG A 99 9.02 -2.28 13.38
C ARG A 99 10.16 -2.86 12.57
N LEU A 100 9.87 -3.85 11.72
CA LEU A 100 10.87 -4.46 10.86
C LEU A 100 11.42 -3.46 9.83
N LEU A 101 10.57 -2.65 9.21
CA LEU A 101 10.95 -1.53 8.34
C LEU A 101 11.95 -0.61 9.07
N TRP A 102 11.62 -0.20 10.30
CA TRP A 102 12.47 0.71 11.07
C TRP A 102 13.84 0.12 11.38
N VAL A 103 13.91 -1.13 11.86
CA VAL A 103 15.21 -1.72 12.23
C VAL A 103 16.09 -2.04 11.01
N THR A 104 15.49 -2.22 9.83
CA THR A 104 16.21 -2.59 8.60
C THR A 104 16.62 -1.38 7.78
N THR A 105 15.76 -0.36 7.68
CA THR A 105 15.98 0.83 6.83
C THR A 105 16.21 2.13 7.61
N GLY A 106 15.92 2.15 8.91
CA GLY A 106 15.86 3.37 9.71
C GLY A 106 14.57 4.19 9.53
N GLU A 107 13.67 3.78 8.63
CA GLU A 107 12.46 4.54 8.29
C GLU A 107 11.24 4.12 9.11
N ARG A 108 10.35 5.06 9.40
CA ARG A 108 9.09 4.80 10.11
C ARG A 108 7.91 5.05 9.18
N ILE A 109 6.81 4.35 9.43
CA ILE A 109 5.50 4.71 8.87
C ILE A 109 5.15 6.15 9.29
N ALA A 110 4.66 6.95 8.35
CA ALA A 110 4.45 8.38 8.57
C ALA A 110 3.21 8.68 9.40
N ASP A 111 2.17 7.85 9.29
CA ASP A 111 0.93 7.96 10.06
C ASP A 111 0.59 6.63 10.77
N PRO A 112 1.15 6.41 11.98
CA PRO A 112 0.85 5.23 12.79
C PRO A 112 -0.63 5.09 13.15
N ASN A 113 -1.41 6.18 13.14
CA ASN A 113 -2.82 6.13 13.53
C ASN A 113 -3.67 5.47 12.45
N SER A 114 -3.54 5.88 11.19
CA SER A 114 -4.26 5.21 10.08
C SER A 114 -3.79 3.76 9.90
N PHE A 115 -2.51 3.47 10.10
CA PHE A 115 -2.00 2.08 10.11
C PHE A 115 -2.74 1.23 11.15
N GLU A 116 -2.82 1.70 12.40
CA GLU A 116 -3.45 0.93 13.48
C GLU A 116 -4.97 0.80 13.30
N LYS A 117 -5.65 1.84 12.80
CA LYS A 117 -7.07 1.76 12.44
C LYS A 117 -7.31 0.71 11.35
N LEU A 118 -6.52 0.73 10.27
CA LEU A 118 -6.65 -0.24 9.18
C LEU A 118 -6.37 -1.66 9.68
N ARG A 119 -5.32 -1.85 10.48
CA ARG A 119 -4.98 -3.16 11.08
C ARG A 119 -6.14 -3.73 11.89
N LYS A 120 -6.80 -2.91 12.72
CA LYS A 120 -7.98 -3.31 13.49
C LYS A 120 -9.18 -3.62 12.59
N ALA A 121 -9.46 -2.76 11.61
CA ALA A 121 -10.56 -2.95 10.67
C ALA A 121 -10.39 -4.24 9.85
N ARG A 122 -9.20 -4.49 9.29
CA ARG A 122 -8.85 -5.75 8.61
C ARG A 122 -9.12 -6.96 9.51
N ASN A 123 -8.62 -6.94 10.74
CA ASN A 123 -8.81 -8.06 11.68
C ASN A 123 -10.29 -8.28 12.02
N SER A 124 -11.06 -7.20 12.17
CA SER A 124 -12.51 -7.26 12.39
C SER A 124 -13.22 -7.92 11.20
N ILE A 125 -12.98 -7.40 9.99
CA ILE A 125 -13.61 -7.85 8.74
C ILE A 125 -13.27 -9.32 8.45
N GLN A 126 -12.01 -9.73 8.64
CA GLN A 126 -11.58 -11.10 8.31
C GLN A 126 -12.15 -12.18 9.24
N HIS A 127 -12.44 -11.84 10.50
CA HIS A 127 -12.63 -12.87 11.54
C HIS A 127 -13.89 -12.70 12.39
N PHE A 128 -14.50 -11.52 12.40
CA PHE A 128 -15.54 -11.20 13.39
C PHE A 128 -16.76 -10.54 12.75
N CYS A 129 -16.64 -9.26 12.39
CA CYS A 129 -17.76 -8.43 11.95
C CYS A 129 -17.27 -7.17 11.24
N LEU A 130 -18.22 -6.47 10.61
CA LEU A 130 -17.97 -5.12 10.09
C LEU A 130 -17.73 -4.15 11.25
N PRO A 131 -16.76 -3.24 11.14
CA PRO A 131 -16.53 -2.22 12.16
C PRO A 131 -17.62 -1.13 12.06
N ASP A 132 -18.33 -0.90 13.16
CA ASP A 132 -19.43 0.07 13.21
C ASP A 132 -18.95 1.53 13.09
N GLY A 133 -19.65 2.31 12.27
CA GLY A 133 -19.44 3.77 12.16
C GLY A 133 -18.10 4.17 11.52
N VAL A 134 -17.43 3.25 10.83
CA VAL A 134 -16.16 3.51 10.12
C VAL A 134 -16.44 3.62 8.64
N ASP A 135 -16.04 4.74 8.04
CA ASP A 135 -15.95 4.85 6.58
C ASP A 135 -14.74 4.04 6.09
N LEU A 136 -15.01 2.85 5.55
CA LEU A 136 -13.99 1.90 5.13
C LEU A 136 -13.21 2.39 3.90
N ARG A 137 -13.85 3.17 3.04
CA ARG A 137 -13.23 3.75 1.84
C ARG A 137 -12.26 4.84 2.23
N ALA A 138 -12.70 5.79 3.06
CA ALA A 138 -11.83 6.83 3.60
C ALA A 138 -10.66 6.25 4.40
N LEU A 139 -10.91 5.23 5.23
CA LEU A 139 -9.85 4.54 5.97
C LEU A 139 -8.79 3.91 5.05
N SER A 140 -9.23 3.30 3.95
CA SER A 140 -8.33 2.70 2.96
C SER A 140 -7.46 3.78 2.28
N LEU A 141 -8.07 4.90 1.86
CA LEU A 141 -7.34 6.03 1.27
C LEU A 141 -6.36 6.67 2.27
N GLU A 142 -6.81 6.95 3.50
CA GLU A 142 -5.94 7.49 4.56
C GLU A 142 -4.70 6.62 4.75
N PHE A 143 -4.89 5.31 4.86
CA PHE A 143 -3.78 4.39 5.02
C PHE A 143 -2.84 4.40 3.81
N LEU A 144 -3.38 4.24 2.59
CA LEU A 144 -2.59 4.17 1.38
C LEU A 144 -1.78 5.44 1.17
N TYR A 145 -2.41 6.61 1.25
CA TYR A 145 -1.78 7.87 0.87
C TYR A 145 -0.96 8.50 2.01
N ASN A 146 -1.29 8.26 3.28
CA ASN A 146 -0.45 8.75 4.38
C ASN A 146 0.76 7.85 4.64
N ASN A 147 0.68 6.54 4.38
CA ASN A 147 1.77 5.62 4.73
C ASN A 147 2.44 4.97 3.51
N ILE A 148 1.68 4.43 2.58
CA ILE A 148 2.23 3.59 1.50
C ILE A 148 2.78 4.45 0.36
N ASP A 149 2.00 5.41 -0.13
CA ASP A 149 2.39 6.30 -1.20
C ASP A 149 3.77 6.98 -1.01
N PRO A 150 4.06 7.64 0.12
CA PRO A 150 5.39 8.24 0.32
C PRO A 150 6.52 7.21 0.38
N LEU A 151 6.25 5.99 0.87
CA LEU A 151 7.25 4.92 0.92
C LEU A 151 7.54 4.38 -0.49
N ILE A 152 6.51 4.10 -1.29
CA ILE A 152 6.71 3.50 -2.60
C ILE A 152 7.28 4.50 -3.61
N GLN A 153 6.93 5.78 -3.49
CA GLN A 153 7.55 6.84 -4.28
C GLN A 153 9.06 6.91 -3.99
N LYS A 154 9.43 6.88 -2.71
CA LYS A 154 10.82 6.98 -2.29
C LYS A 154 11.65 5.76 -2.69
N HIS A 155 11.10 4.56 -2.51
CA HIS A 155 11.85 3.30 -2.67
C HIS A 155 11.79 2.72 -4.09
N PHE A 156 10.76 3.06 -4.86
CA PHE A 156 10.52 2.47 -6.18
C PHE A 156 10.21 3.50 -7.27
N GLY A 157 10.04 4.79 -6.93
CA GLY A 157 9.63 5.81 -7.91
C GLY A 157 8.20 5.62 -8.42
N ILE A 158 7.36 4.91 -7.65
CA ILE A 158 5.98 4.57 -8.00
C ILE A 158 5.03 5.61 -7.40
N TYR A 159 4.01 6.00 -8.14
CA TYR A 159 2.99 6.95 -7.70
C TYR A 159 1.66 6.24 -7.49
N SER A 160 1.08 6.26 -6.28
CA SER A 160 -0.09 5.42 -5.99
C SER A 160 -1.30 5.75 -6.83
N ILE A 161 -1.43 7.01 -7.26
CA ILE A 161 -2.58 7.47 -8.06
C ILE A 161 -2.67 6.77 -9.42
N GLU A 162 -1.56 6.26 -9.96
CA GLU A 162 -1.50 5.60 -11.28
C GLU A 162 -2.03 4.16 -11.26
N TYR A 163 -2.36 3.62 -10.09
CA TYR A 163 -2.74 2.22 -9.92
C TYR A 163 -4.23 2.10 -9.59
N HIS A 164 -5.06 1.94 -10.62
CA HIS A 164 -6.49 1.63 -10.54
C HIS A 164 -6.94 0.85 -11.79
N GLU A 165 -8.12 0.22 -11.74
CA GLU A 165 -8.62 -0.65 -12.81
C GLU A 165 -9.27 0.08 -13.99
N ASP A 166 -9.77 1.31 -13.78
CA ASP A 166 -10.37 2.07 -14.88
C ASP A 166 -9.28 2.60 -15.83
N HIS A 167 -8.93 1.82 -16.84
CA HIS A 167 -7.96 2.21 -17.87
C HIS A 167 -8.55 3.15 -18.94
N GLY A 168 -9.87 3.40 -18.90
CA GLY A 168 -10.57 4.28 -19.84
C GLY A 168 -10.45 5.76 -19.47
N VAL A 169 -10.12 6.04 -18.20
CA VAL A 169 -9.82 7.36 -17.67
C VAL A 169 -8.41 7.35 -17.07
N SER A 170 -7.76 8.50 -17.03
CA SER A 170 -6.51 8.63 -16.25
C SER A 170 -6.85 8.59 -14.74
N TYR A 171 -5.92 8.97 -13.88
CA TYR A 171 -6.11 9.00 -12.43
C TYR A 171 -7.04 10.13 -11.92
N ASP A 172 -7.84 10.74 -12.80
CA ASP A 172 -8.75 11.84 -12.54
C ASP A 172 -9.65 11.63 -11.32
N TYR A 173 -10.40 10.53 -11.28
CA TYR A 173 -11.32 10.26 -10.18
C TYR A 173 -10.59 9.90 -8.89
N VAL A 174 -9.40 9.31 -9.00
CA VAL A 174 -8.53 9.09 -7.84
C VAL A 174 -8.12 10.43 -7.26
N VAL A 175 -7.63 11.36 -8.09
CA VAL A 175 -7.25 12.72 -7.68
C VAL A 175 -8.42 13.48 -7.10
N GLN A 176 -9.60 13.43 -7.73
CA GLN A 176 -10.83 14.05 -7.23
C GLN A 176 -11.13 13.57 -5.81
N CYS A 177 -11.11 12.25 -5.60
CA CYS A 177 -11.38 11.65 -4.31
C CYS A 177 -10.36 12.11 -3.25
N LEU A 178 -9.09 12.18 -3.60
CA LEU A 178 -8.03 12.63 -2.69
C LEU A 178 -8.16 14.11 -2.32
N ILE A 179 -8.51 14.97 -3.28
CA ILE A 179 -8.78 16.39 -3.03
C ILE A 179 -9.97 16.53 -2.07
N GLY A 180 -11.07 15.80 -2.33
CA GLY A 180 -12.27 15.81 -1.48
C GLY A 180 -12.00 15.39 -0.03
N HIS A 181 -11.07 14.46 0.19
CA HIS A 181 -10.64 14.04 1.53
C HIS A 181 -9.48 14.87 2.11
N GLY A 182 -8.91 15.80 1.33
CA GLY A 182 -7.73 16.56 1.74
C GLY A 182 -6.48 15.69 1.96
N LEU A 183 -6.38 14.56 1.26
CA LEU A 183 -5.26 13.62 1.36
C LEU A 183 -4.13 14.01 0.42
N LYS A 184 -2.91 14.06 0.96
CA LYS A 184 -1.72 14.36 0.17
C LYS A 184 -1.28 13.11 -0.58
N PHE A 185 -0.72 13.31 -1.76
CA PHE A 185 -0.22 12.23 -2.60
C PHE A 185 1.02 12.65 -3.35
N SER A 186 1.81 11.67 -3.77
CA SER A 186 2.97 11.84 -4.61
C SER A 186 2.52 12.20 -6.02
N VAL A 187 3.07 13.29 -6.56
CA VAL A 187 2.69 13.83 -7.87
C VAL A 187 3.70 13.37 -8.92
N PRO A 188 3.28 12.65 -9.98
CA PRO A 188 4.16 12.24 -11.06
C PRO A 188 4.67 13.45 -11.87
N PRO A 189 5.82 13.34 -12.56
CA PRO A 189 6.40 14.49 -13.29
C PRO A 189 5.53 15.01 -14.44
N ASP A 190 4.72 14.14 -15.03
CA ASP A 190 3.77 14.41 -16.12
C ASP A 190 2.33 14.54 -15.60
N PHE A 191 2.16 15.01 -14.36
CA PHE A 191 0.85 15.16 -13.74
C PHE A 191 -0.13 15.99 -14.57
N HIS A 192 -1.24 15.36 -14.96
CA HIS A 192 -2.30 15.98 -15.73
C HIS A 192 -3.64 15.28 -15.50
N VAL A 193 -4.71 16.07 -15.36
CA VAL A 193 -6.10 15.59 -15.24
C VAL A 193 -6.95 16.29 -16.29
N THR A 194 -7.94 15.59 -16.81
CA THR A 194 -8.74 15.94 -18.00
C THR A 194 -10.25 15.94 -17.75
N GLU A 195 -10.75 15.06 -16.90
CA GLU A 195 -12.18 14.83 -16.64
C GLU A 195 -12.70 15.65 -15.45
N ILE A 196 -11.80 16.19 -14.62
CA ILE A 196 -12.16 16.93 -13.41
C ILE A 196 -11.72 18.40 -13.47
N ASP A 197 -12.54 19.27 -12.90
CA ASP A 197 -12.17 20.66 -12.65
C ASP A 197 -11.51 20.78 -11.27
N VAL A 198 -10.18 20.74 -11.27
CA VAL A 198 -9.36 20.83 -10.05
C VAL A 198 -9.63 22.11 -9.25
N GLU A 199 -9.94 23.24 -9.90
CA GLU A 199 -10.21 24.49 -9.18
C GLU A 199 -11.50 24.40 -8.38
N THR A 200 -12.53 23.81 -8.99
CA THR A 200 -13.82 23.54 -8.34
C THR A 200 -13.67 22.57 -7.17
N GLU A 201 -12.93 21.47 -7.37
CA GLU A 201 -12.69 20.48 -6.30
C GLU A 201 -11.89 21.08 -5.12
N LEU A 202 -10.83 21.83 -5.42
CA LEU A 202 -10.00 22.48 -4.40
C LEU A 202 -10.73 23.58 -3.62
N ALA A 203 -11.81 24.15 -4.15
CA ALA A 203 -12.56 25.22 -3.49
C ALA A 203 -13.12 24.79 -2.12
N THR A 204 -13.45 23.51 -1.97
CA THR A 204 -13.96 22.91 -0.73
C THR A 204 -12.85 22.50 0.24
N ALA A 205 -11.63 22.33 -0.27
CA ALA A 205 -10.48 21.90 0.53
C ALA A 205 -9.94 23.01 1.44
N SER A 206 -9.22 22.61 2.48
CA SER A 206 -8.60 23.56 3.41
C SER A 206 -7.55 24.45 2.73
N LYS A 207 -7.36 25.68 3.25
CA LYS A 207 -6.34 26.62 2.72
C LYS A 207 -4.91 26.08 2.78
N SER A 208 -4.60 25.25 3.78
CA SER A 208 -3.29 24.59 3.88
C SER A 208 -3.13 23.52 2.79
N TYR A 209 -4.18 22.77 2.49
CA TYR A 209 -4.17 21.78 1.42
C TYR A 209 -4.05 22.43 0.03
N GLN A 210 -4.82 23.49 -0.25
CA GLN A 210 -4.73 24.26 -1.50
C GLN A 210 -3.29 24.75 -1.75
N LYS A 211 -2.63 25.28 -0.71
CA LYS A 211 -1.23 25.73 -0.80
C LYS A 211 -0.27 24.58 -1.08
N TRP A 212 -0.45 23.43 -0.42
CA TRP A 212 0.36 22.24 -0.67
C TRP A 212 0.21 21.76 -2.11
N PHE A 213 -1.02 21.60 -2.59
CA PHE A 213 -1.32 21.13 -3.94
C PHE A 213 -0.64 22.03 -4.99
N ALA A 214 -0.85 23.34 -4.89
CA ALA A 214 -0.23 24.33 -5.80
C ALA A 214 1.30 24.34 -5.77
N SER A 215 1.94 23.87 -4.68
CA SER A 215 3.41 23.73 -4.60
C SER A 215 3.95 22.43 -5.20
N LYS A 216 3.08 21.50 -5.57
CA LYS A 216 3.43 20.19 -6.12
C LYS A 216 3.12 20.05 -7.60
N THR A 217 2.16 20.83 -8.11
CA THR A 217 1.65 20.73 -9.48
C THR A 217 2.00 21.92 -10.37
N ARG A 218 2.89 22.81 -9.91
CA ARG A 218 3.48 23.92 -10.69
C ARG A 218 4.93 23.62 -11.01
#